data_AF-A0A2E0NTD2-F1
#
_entry.id   AF-A0A2E0NTD2-F1
#
_cell.length_a   1.000
_cell.length_b   1.000
_cell.length_c   1.000
_cell.angle_alpha   90.00
_cell.angle_beta   90.00
_cell.angle_gamma   90.00
#
_symmetry.space_group_name_H-M   'P 1'
#
loop_
_entity.id
_entity.type
_entity.pdbx_description
1 polymer ?
#
loop_
_entity_poly.entity_id
_entity_poly.type
_entity_poly.pdbx_seq_one_letter_code
_entity_poly.pdbx_strand_id
1 'polypeptide(L)'
;MATVYEIIQGLSQAAANAYDGALDENGEPLLAGLKREEGDPILDKRVMDGFNVSFYGNMMCLKYMSEVQLKEVYASGFESDVESQIAEVVKFLKKEYKKITGNSVSLTTEGEIDVHVENSSRIRSWVTAKMHYKVDGLNKDNAVAAEADTKPEDSFRKFLDEGGWDGKGGKRPKNDTRPKPSRD
;
A
#
# COMPACT_ATOMS: atom_id res chain seq x y z
N MET A 1 9.29 -21.31 7.54
CA MET A 1 9.25 -19.84 7.40
C MET A 1 8.42 -19.58 6.15
N ALA A 2 7.35 -18.81 6.24
CA ALA A 2 6.49 -18.57 5.08
C ALA A 2 7.30 -17.83 4.00
N THR A 3 7.16 -18.24 2.75
CA THR A 3 7.78 -17.55 1.62
C THR A 3 7.07 -16.22 1.36
N VAL A 4 7.72 -15.29 0.68
CA VAL A 4 7.12 -14.01 0.25
C VAL A 4 5.80 -14.23 -0.48
N TYR A 5 5.76 -15.25 -1.35
CA TYR A 5 4.55 -15.60 -2.10
C TYR A 5 3.42 -16.06 -1.18
N GLU A 6 3.69 -16.94 -0.21
CA GLU A 6 2.69 -17.43 0.74
C GLU A 6 2.12 -16.30 1.63
N ILE A 7 2.96 -15.34 2.02
CA ILE A 7 2.52 -14.19 2.82
C ILE A 7 1.56 -13.32 2.00
N ILE A 8 1.94 -12.95 0.78
CA ILE A 8 1.12 -12.10 -0.10
C ILE A 8 -0.17 -12.84 -0.49
N GLN A 9 -0.06 -14.11 -0.87
CA GLN A 9 -1.22 -14.92 -1.23
C GLN A 9 -2.18 -15.07 -0.05
N GLY A 10 -1.66 -15.38 1.14
CA GLY A 10 -2.48 -15.54 2.34
C GLY A 10 -3.21 -14.25 2.72
N LEU A 11 -2.54 -13.09 2.68
CA LEU A 11 -3.19 -11.81 2.98
C LEU A 11 -4.19 -11.41 1.89
N SER A 12 -3.88 -11.68 0.61
CA SER A 12 -4.80 -11.42 -0.50
C SER A 12 -6.05 -12.31 -0.43
N GLN A 13 -5.90 -13.57 -0.02
CA GLN A 13 -7.03 -14.49 0.20
C GLN A 13 -7.84 -14.07 1.42
N ALA A 14 -7.19 -13.66 2.51
CA ALA A 14 -7.87 -13.13 3.69
C ALA A 14 -8.76 -11.92 3.34
N ALA A 15 -8.25 -11.00 2.52
CA ALA A 15 -9.04 -9.86 2.05
C ALA A 15 -10.19 -10.29 1.11
N ALA A 16 -9.98 -11.28 0.24
CA ALA A 16 -11.01 -11.79 -0.66
C ALA A 16 -12.16 -12.49 0.09
N ASN A 17 -11.88 -13.13 1.22
CA ASN A 17 -12.90 -13.79 2.05
C ASN A 17 -13.87 -12.80 2.72
N ALA A 18 -13.51 -11.51 2.82
CA ALA A 18 -14.32 -10.48 3.46
C ALA A 18 -15.43 -9.88 2.57
N TYR A 19 -15.90 -10.63 1.57
CA TYR A 19 -17.00 -10.16 0.72
C TYR A 19 -18.32 -10.07 1.50
N ASP A 20 -19.25 -9.27 1.00
CA ASP A 20 -20.53 -9.05 1.68
C ASP A 20 -21.35 -10.35 1.75
N GLY A 21 -21.79 -10.72 2.95
CA GLY A 21 -22.49 -11.99 3.21
C GLY A 21 -21.60 -13.23 3.29
N ALA A 22 -20.28 -13.07 3.47
CA ALA A 22 -19.39 -14.20 3.69
C ALA A 22 -19.76 -15.01 4.93
N LEU A 23 -19.74 -16.34 4.79
CA LEU A 23 -20.01 -17.28 5.87
C LEU A 23 -18.74 -18.08 6.18
N ASP A 24 -18.58 -18.46 7.45
CA ASP A 24 -17.57 -19.40 7.88
C ASP A 24 -17.99 -20.85 7.55
N GLU A 25 -17.13 -21.81 7.91
CA GLU A 25 -17.37 -23.23 7.65
C GLU A 25 -18.56 -23.80 8.44
N ASN A 26 -18.99 -23.11 9.50
CA ASN A 26 -20.12 -23.46 10.34
C ASN A 26 -21.42 -22.76 9.89
N GLY A 27 -21.35 -21.90 8.87
CA GLY A 27 -22.47 -21.09 8.39
C GLY A 27 -22.70 -19.81 9.20
N GLU A 28 -21.77 -19.41 10.07
CA GLU A 28 -21.81 -18.15 10.80
C GLU A 28 -21.26 -16.99 9.95
N PRO A 29 -21.81 -15.77 10.07
CA PRO A 29 -21.34 -14.62 9.29
C PRO A 29 -19.91 -14.23 9.66
N LEU A 30 -19.08 -14.02 8.66
CA LEU A 30 -17.70 -13.62 8.79
C LEU A 30 -17.62 -12.09 8.83
N LEU A 31 -17.52 -11.55 10.05
CA LEU A 31 -17.52 -10.11 10.30
C LEU A 31 -16.11 -9.53 10.12
N ALA A 32 -15.95 -8.61 9.15
CA ALA A 32 -14.70 -7.91 8.88
C ALA A 32 -14.54 -6.62 9.70
N GLY A 33 -15.55 -6.27 10.51
CA GLY A 33 -15.58 -5.05 11.30
C GLY A 33 -15.96 -3.83 10.47
N LEU A 34 -16.81 -4.02 9.47
CA LEU A 34 -17.31 -2.95 8.60
C LEU A 34 -18.63 -2.39 9.15
N LYS A 35 -18.88 -1.10 8.92
CA LYS A 35 -20.10 -0.43 9.40
C LYS A 35 -21.38 -0.99 8.79
N ARG A 36 -21.31 -1.58 7.59
CA ARG A 36 -22.46 -2.29 6.99
C ARG A 36 -22.90 -3.54 7.75
N GLU A 37 -22.05 -4.05 8.64
CA GLU A 37 -22.32 -5.25 9.44
C GLU A 37 -23.04 -4.92 10.75
N GLU A 38 -23.12 -3.63 11.10
CA GLU A 38 -23.80 -3.15 12.31
C GLU A 38 -25.26 -2.79 12.02
N GLY A 39 -26.17 -3.23 12.90
CA GLY A 39 -27.60 -2.88 12.83
C GLY A 39 -28.49 -3.90 12.12
N ASP A 40 -29.69 -3.46 11.73
CA ASP A 40 -30.68 -4.26 11.00
C ASP A 40 -30.78 -3.79 9.54
N PRO A 41 -30.35 -4.60 8.55
CA PRO A 41 -30.37 -4.23 7.13
C PRO A 41 -31.75 -3.86 6.56
N ILE A 42 -32.85 -4.25 7.22
CA ILE A 42 -34.23 -4.00 6.79
C ILE A 42 -34.73 -2.66 7.34
N LEU A 43 -34.45 -2.39 8.62
CA LEU A 43 -34.98 -1.21 9.32
C LEU A 43 -34.06 0.00 9.19
N ASP A 44 -32.75 -0.22 9.10
CA ASP A 44 -31.76 0.84 9.11
C ASP A 44 -31.45 1.37 7.71
N LYS A 45 -30.78 2.53 7.69
CA LYS A 45 -30.26 3.12 6.45
C LYS A 45 -29.19 2.18 5.88
N ARG A 46 -29.19 1.99 4.55
CA ARG A 46 -28.09 1.29 3.88
C ARG A 46 -26.78 2.06 4.09
N VAL A 47 -25.76 1.33 4.55
CA VAL A 47 -24.39 1.81 4.70
C VAL A 47 -23.56 1.22 3.57
N MET A 48 -22.86 2.08 2.84
CA MET A 48 -21.93 1.66 1.78
C MET A 48 -20.51 1.81 2.31
N ASP A 49 -19.87 0.70 2.62
CA ASP A 49 -18.46 0.68 2.98
C ASP A 49 -17.75 -0.61 2.53
N GLY A 50 -16.43 -0.54 2.51
CA GLY A 50 -15.59 -1.67 2.12
C GLY A 50 -14.11 -1.31 2.20
N PHE A 51 -13.27 -2.33 2.05
CA PHE A 51 -11.82 -2.16 2.05
C PHE A 51 -11.16 -2.97 0.93
N ASN A 52 -9.93 -2.59 0.61
CA ASN A 52 -9.07 -3.30 -0.30
C ASN A 52 -7.63 -3.30 0.22
N VAL A 53 -6.85 -4.30 -0.17
CA VAL A 53 -5.44 -4.45 0.19
C VAL A 53 -4.60 -4.40 -1.08
N SER A 54 -3.52 -3.61 -1.05
CA SER A 54 -2.54 -3.53 -2.13
C SER A 54 -1.13 -3.66 -1.57
N PHE A 55 -0.24 -4.34 -2.29
CA PHE A 55 1.13 -4.58 -1.85
C PHE A 55 2.11 -3.81 -2.73
N TYR A 56 3.12 -3.20 -2.13
CA TYR A 56 4.19 -2.52 -2.84
C TYR A 56 5.48 -2.68 -2.04
N GLY A 57 6.42 -3.39 -2.64
CA GLY A 57 7.65 -3.81 -2.00
C GLY A 57 7.44 -4.62 -0.72
N ASN A 58 7.91 -4.10 0.41
CA ASN A 58 7.76 -4.72 1.74
C ASN A 58 6.56 -4.16 2.55
N MET A 59 5.73 -3.34 1.92
CA MET A 59 4.59 -2.69 2.55
C MET A 59 3.26 -3.16 1.96
N MET A 60 2.23 -3.06 2.77
CA MET A 60 0.83 -3.28 2.46
C MET A 60 0.06 -1.98 2.70
N CYS A 61 -0.65 -1.49 1.68
CA CYS A 61 -1.58 -0.38 1.79
C CYS A 61 -2.99 -0.93 1.91
N LEU A 62 -3.62 -0.66 3.05
CA LEU A 62 -5.03 -0.89 3.29
C LEU A 62 -5.78 0.38 2.87
N LYS A 63 -6.71 0.22 1.94
CA LYS A 63 -7.60 1.28 1.46
C LYS A 63 -8.99 1.01 2.00
N TYR A 64 -9.56 1.94 2.73
CA TYR A 64 -10.92 1.88 3.23
C TYR A 64 -11.77 2.94 2.53
N MET A 65 -12.99 2.58 2.12
CA MET A 65 -13.96 3.51 1.57
C MET A 65 -15.24 3.43 2.39
N SER A 66 -15.81 4.59 2.71
CA SER A 66 -17.12 4.69 3.37
C SER A 66 -17.92 5.88 2.84
N GLU A 67 -19.23 5.69 2.73
CA GLU A 67 -20.19 6.77 2.52
C GLU A 67 -20.71 7.26 3.88
N VAL A 68 -20.47 8.54 4.19
CA VAL A 68 -20.87 9.17 5.45
C VAL A 68 -21.72 10.41 5.20
N GLN A 69 -22.43 10.87 6.24
CA GLN A 69 -23.13 12.15 6.15
C GLN A 69 -22.16 13.31 6.35
N LEU A 70 -22.38 14.43 5.67
CA LEU A 70 -21.52 15.61 5.80
C LEU A 70 -21.44 16.11 7.26
N LYS A 71 -22.51 15.96 8.04
CA LYS A 71 -22.53 16.28 9.47
C LYS A 71 -21.57 15.41 10.31
N GLU A 72 -21.34 14.16 9.88
CA GLU A 72 -20.45 13.20 10.56
C GLU A 72 -18.99 13.59 10.29
N VAL A 73 -18.67 14.13 9.11
CA VAL A 73 -17.34 14.68 8.78
C VAL A 73 -16.98 15.87 9.69
N TYR A 74 -17.96 16.71 10.02
CA TYR A 74 -17.76 17.85 10.92
C TYR A 74 -17.80 17.48 12.40
N ALA A 75 -18.06 16.21 12.74
CA ALA A 75 -18.04 15.76 14.12
C ALA A 75 -16.59 15.69 14.64
N SER A 76 -16.41 16.02 15.92
CA SER A 76 -15.11 15.86 16.58
C SER A 76 -14.74 14.38 16.65
N GLY A 77 -13.51 14.02 16.26
CA GLY A 77 -13.00 12.65 16.35
C GLY A 77 -13.21 11.80 15.09
N PHE A 78 -13.70 12.38 13.99
CA PHE A 78 -13.95 11.67 12.74
C PHE A 78 -12.74 10.86 12.24
N GLU A 79 -11.53 11.44 12.25
CA GLU A 79 -10.31 10.74 11.83
C GLU A 79 -9.99 9.54 12.74
N SER A 80 -10.19 9.67 14.05
CA SER A 80 -9.98 8.59 15.02
C SER A 80 -11.00 7.45 14.83
N ASP A 81 -12.23 7.77 14.44
CA ASP A 81 -13.24 6.77 14.11
C ASP A 81 -12.82 5.97 12.86
N VAL A 82 -12.29 6.66 11.84
CA VAL A 82 -11.78 6.00 10.62
C VAL A 82 -10.56 5.14 10.92
N GLU A 83 -9.64 5.61 11.76
CA GLU A 83 -8.48 4.83 12.19
C GLU A 83 -8.90 3.57 12.98
N SER A 84 -9.89 3.69 13.85
CA SER A 84 -10.46 2.56 14.60
C SER A 84 -11.07 1.51 13.66
N GLN A 85 -11.77 1.94 12.62
CA GLN A 85 -12.33 1.05 11.60
C GLN A 85 -11.23 0.29 10.84
N ILE A 86 -10.17 0.99 10.43
CA ILE A 86 -9.01 0.35 9.81
C ILE A 86 -8.37 -0.68 10.76
N ALA A 87 -8.29 -0.37 12.07
CA ALA A 87 -7.74 -1.29 13.05
C ALA A 87 -8.55 -2.59 13.19
N GLU A 88 -9.89 -2.53 13.13
CA GLU A 88 -10.75 -3.72 13.10
C GLU A 88 -10.50 -4.57 11.85
N VAL A 89 -10.42 -3.94 10.68
CA VAL A 89 -10.09 -4.65 9.42
C VAL A 89 -8.72 -5.33 9.52
N VAL A 90 -7.72 -4.70 10.12
CA VAL A 90 -6.39 -5.31 10.33
C VAL A 90 -6.45 -6.51 11.29
N LYS A 91 -7.26 -6.43 12.36
CA LYS A 91 -7.48 -7.58 13.26
C LYS A 91 -8.12 -8.74 12.50
N PHE A 92 -9.13 -8.45 11.69
CA PHE A 92 -9.77 -9.43 10.83
C PHE A 92 -8.75 -10.08 9.88
N LEU A 93 -7.95 -9.30 9.15
CA LEU A 93 -6.94 -9.82 8.22
C LEU A 93 -5.93 -10.73 8.92
N LYS A 94 -5.47 -10.38 10.12
CA LYS A 94 -4.54 -11.22 10.91
C LYS A 94 -5.18 -12.55 11.33
N LYS A 95 -6.45 -12.53 11.73
CA LYS A 95 -7.20 -13.72 12.13
C LYS A 95 -7.41 -14.66 10.94
N GLU A 96 -7.86 -14.11 9.81
CA GLU A 96 -8.16 -14.89 8.62
C GLU A 96 -6.89 -15.42 7.94
N TYR A 97 -5.81 -14.63 7.91
CA TYR A 97 -4.49 -15.10 7.47
C TYR A 97 -4.03 -16.32 8.27
N LYS A 98 -4.21 -16.29 9.60
CA LYS A 98 -3.86 -17.41 10.48
C LYS A 98 -4.71 -18.64 10.21
N LYS A 99 -6.01 -18.46 9.92
CA LYS A 99 -6.92 -19.55 9.55
C LYS A 99 -6.48 -20.23 8.25
N ILE A 100 -6.11 -19.44 7.24
CA ILE A 100 -5.74 -19.93 5.90
C ILE A 100 -4.36 -20.61 5.92
N THR A 101 -3.35 -19.94 6.49
CA THR A 101 -1.94 -20.37 6.36
C THR A 101 -1.43 -21.18 7.54
N GLY A 102 -2.17 -21.20 8.65
CA GLY A 102 -1.73 -21.76 9.94
C GLY A 102 -0.66 -20.93 10.66
N ASN A 103 -0.14 -19.86 10.04
CA ASN A 103 0.94 -19.02 10.56
C ASN A 103 0.41 -17.65 11.00
N SER A 104 1.09 -17.00 11.95
CA SER A 104 0.79 -15.60 12.30
C SER A 104 1.58 -14.63 11.41
N VAL A 105 0.95 -13.52 11.04
CA VAL A 105 1.61 -12.37 10.39
C VAL A 105 1.50 -11.14 11.29
N SER A 106 2.58 -10.37 11.39
CA SER A 106 2.55 -9.08 12.05
C SER A 106 2.53 -7.95 11.00
N LEU A 107 1.69 -6.95 11.28
CA LEU A 107 1.51 -5.75 10.47
C LEU A 107 1.77 -4.57 11.38
N THR A 108 2.82 -3.81 11.08
CA THR A 108 3.25 -2.63 11.85
C THR A 108 2.90 -1.38 11.06
N THR A 109 2.27 -0.39 11.68
CA THR A 109 1.93 0.88 11.03
C THR A 109 3.18 1.61 10.55
N GLU A 110 3.12 2.17 9.36
CA GLU A 110 4.18 2.98 8.77
C GLU A 110 3.60 4.32 8.28
N GLY A 111 3.87 5.38 9.03
CA GLY A 111 3.31 6.71 8.78
C GLY A 111 1.95 6.93 9.45
N GLU A 112 1.32 8.05 9.09
CA GLU A 112 -0.02 8.46 9.54
C GLU A 112 -1.09 8.06 8.51
N ILE A 113 -2.33 8.02 8.96
CA ILE A 113 -3.48 7.75 8.10
C ILE A 113 -3.72 8.92 7.13
N ASP A 114 -3.86 8.61 5.84
CA ASP A 114 -4.28 9.59 4.81
C ASP A 114 -5.79 9.46 4.62
N VAL A 115 -6.55 10.49 5.02
CA VAL A 115 -8.01 10.53 4.90
C VAL A 115 -8.41 11.58 3.88
N HIS A 116 -9.00 11.12 2.77
CA HIS A 116 -9.52 11.99 1.73
C HIS A 116 -11.06 12.02 1.79
N VAL A 117 -11.63 13.22 1.89
CA VAL A 117 -13.08 13.41 1.93
C VAL A 117 -13.53 14.21 0.71
N GLU A 118 -14.43 13.61 -0.08
CA GLU A 118 -15.04 14.21 -1.25
C GLU A 118 -16.54 14.37 -1.05
N ASN A 119 -17.10 15.49 -1.52
CA ASN A 119 -18.54 15.68 -1.47
C ASN A 119 -19.21 14.95 -2.64
N SER A 120 -20.12 14.01 -2.33
CA SER A 120 -20.98 13.37 -3.33
C SER A 120 -22.27 14.16 -3.54
N SER A 121 -22.80 14.74 -2.46
CA SER A 121 -23.96 15.63 -2.47
C SER A 121 -23.92 16.59 -1.28
N ARG A 122 -24.84 17.57 -1.24
CA ARG A 122 -24.99 18.49 -0.10
C ARG A 122 -25.22 17.81 1.26
N ILE A 123 -25.55 16.51 1.27
CA ILE A 123 -25.85 15.75 2.49
C ILE A 123 -24.82 14.62 2.71
N ARG A 124 -24.22 14.09 1.64
CA ARG A 124 -23.37 12.89 1.68
C ARG A 124 -21.96 13.15 1.17
N SER A 125 -21.00 12.51 1.81
CA SER A 125 -19.59 12.58 1.46
C SER A 125 -19.01 11.18 1.30
N TRP A 126 -18.07 11.02 0.39
CA TRP A 126 -17.24 9.84 0.26
C TRP A 126 -15.94 10.04 1.01
N VAL A 127 -15.55 9.03 1.76
CA VAL A 127 -14.34 9.02 2.58
C VAL A 127 -13.48 7.89 2.04
N THR A 128 -12.29 8.23 1.58
CA THR A 128 -11.28 7.26 1.18
C THR A 128 -10.09 7.41 2.11
N ALA A 129 -9.84 6.39 2.92
CA ALA A 129 -8.72 6.36 3.84
C ALA A 129 -7.67 5.37 3.37
N LYS A 130 -6.39 5.70 3.56
CA LYS A 130 -5.25 4.84 3.25
C LYS A 130 -4.36 4.74 4.47
N MET A 131 -4.00 3.52 4.84
CA MET A 131 -3.03 3.27 5.88
C MET A 131 -1.99 2.26 5.38
N HIS A 132 -0.73 2.57 5.66
CA HIS A 132 0.41 1.78 5.24
C HIS A 132 0.91 0.92 6.40
N TYR A 133 1.18 -0.35 6.10
CA TYR A 133 1.65 -1.33 7.06
C TYR A 133 2.89 -2.05 6.52
N LYS A 134 3.93 -2.10 7.33
CA LYS A 134 5.07 -2.98 7.09
C LYS A 134 4.68 -4.41 7.43
N VAL A 135 4.89 -5.31 6.48
CA VAL A 135 4.54 -6.74 6.63
C VAL A 135 5.77 -7.50 7.10
N ASP A 136 5.62 -8.21 8.21
CA ASP A 136 6.67 -9.09 8.72
C ASP A 136 6.91 -10.29 7.79
N GLY A 137 8.18 -10.67 7.64
CA GLY A 137 8.63 -11.63 6.63
C GLY A 137 8.87 -11.06 5.23
N LEU A 138 8.52 -9.79 4.95
CA LEU A 138 8.96 -9.09 3.75
C LEU A 138 10.26 -8.31 4.02
N ASN A 139 11.38 -8.79 3.46
CA ASN A 139 12.71 -8.21 3.68
C ASN A 139 12.90 -6.84 3.02
N LYS A 140 13.96 -6.13 3.45
CA LYS A 140 14.41 -4.86 2.84
C LYS A 140 14.75 -5.01 1.35
N ASP A 141 15.15 -6.20 0.91
CA ASP A 141 15.41 -6.47 -0.51
C ASP A 141 14.14 -6.36 -1.38
N ASN A 142 12.97 -6.55 -0.76
CA ASN A 142 11.68 -6.32 -1.41
C ASN A 142 11.26 -4.86 -1.31
N ALA A 143 11.86 -4.03 -0.46
CA ALA A 143 11.45 -2.64 -0.33
C ALA A 143 11.62 -1.92 -1.68
N VAL A 144 10.65 -1.07 -2.03
CA VAL A 144 10.81 -0.16 -3.18
C VAL A 144 11.94 0.79 -2.81
N ALA A 145 13.16 0.49 -3.26
CA ALA A 145 14.34 1.26 -2.93
C ALA A 145 14.16 2.69 -3.44
N ALA A 146 13.95 3.65 -2.53
CA ALA A 146 14.06 5.08 -2.86
C ALA A 146 15.49 5.41 -3.34
N GLU A 147 16.46 4.63 -2.87
CA GLU A 147 17.85 4.62 -3.30
C GLU A 147 18.14 3.32 -4.03
N ALA A 148 17.57 3.14 -5.23
CA ALA A 148 18.21 2.22 -6.17
C ALA A 148 19.69 2.63 -6.26
N ASP A 149 20.62 1.68 -6.24
CA ASP A 149 22.03 1.98 -6.46
C ASP A 149 22.16 2.54 -7.88
N THR A 150 22.01 3.86 -8.03
CA THR A 150 22.08 4.58 -9.31
C THR A 150 23.50 4.63 -9.84
N LYS A 151 24.43 3.92 -9.17
CA LYS A 151 25.76 3.70 -9.69
C LYS A 151 25.64 3.04 -11.05
N PRO A 152 26.15 3.68 -12.11
CA PRO A 152 26.20 3.06 -13.42
C PRO A 152 26.97 1.75 -13.32
N GLU A 153 26.53 0.75 -14.09
CA GLU A 153 27.24 -0.52 -14.23
C GLU A 153 28.72 -0.27 -14.55
N ASP A 154 29.60 -1.17 -14.11
CA ASP A 154 31.05 -1.01 -14.30
C ASP A 154 31.44 -0.90 -15.79
N SER A 155 30.64 -1.49 -16.69
CA SER A 155 30.74 -1.34 -18.15
C SER A 155 30.48 0.11 -18.60
N PHE A 156 29.43 0.73 -18.06
CA PHE A 156 29.02 2.09 -18.38
C PHE A 156 29.96 3.13 -17.77
N ARG A 157 30.50 2.87 -16.56
CA ARG A 157 31.58 3.67 -15.96
C ARG A 157 32.84 3.67 -16.82
N LYS A 158 33.29 2.49 -17.25
CA LYS A 158 34.45 2.37 -18.15
C LYS A 158 34.24 3.14 -19.45
N PHE A 159 33.05 3.05 -20.04
CA PHE A 159 32.71 3.80 -21.25
C PHE A 159 32.79 5.33 -21.04
N LEU A 160 32.27 5.85 -19.92
CA LEU A 160 32.36 7.27 -19.58
C LEU A 160 33.81 7.71 -19.34
N ASP A 161 34.61 6.88 -18.67
CA ASP A 161 36.03 7.14 -18.41
C ASP A 161 36.87 7.10 -19.71
N GLU A 162 36.53 6.24 -20.67
CA GLU A 162 37.16 6.18 -22.00
C GLU A 162 36.90 7.45 -22.83
N GLY A 163 35.73 8.07 -22.66
CA GLY A 163 35.37 9.34 -23.31
C GLY A 163 36.13 10.56 -22.76
N GLY A 164 36.70 10.44 -21.55
CA GLY A 164 37.56 11.43 -20.91
C GLY A 164 36.97 12.83 -20.76
N TRP A 165 35.64 12.98 -20.79
CA TRP A 165 34.94 14.27 -20.85
C TRP A 165 34.74 14.87 -19.46
N ASP A 166 35.47 15.93 -19.16
CA ASP A 166 35.48 16.65 -17.86
C ASP A 166 34.63 17.94 -17.84
N GLY A 167 33.75 18.12 -18.85
CA GLY A 167 32.98 19.35 -19.04
C GLY A 167 33.74 20.48 -19.76
N LYS A 168 35.04 20.31 -20.05
CA LYS A 168 35.85 21.24 -20.88
C LYS A 168 36.42 20.58 -22.13
N GLY A 169 36.31 19.26 -22.25
CA GLY A 169 36.50 18.47 -23.47
C GLY A 169 37.26 17.17 -23.21
N GLY A 170 36.88 16.10 -23.92
CA GLY A 170 37.41 14.75 -23.76
C GLY A 170 38.93 14.60 -23.90
N LYS A 171 39.55 13.74 -23.08
CA LYS A 171 40.92 13.25 -23.31
C LYS A 171 40.94 12.40 -24.57
N ARG A 172 41.51 12.93 -25.65
CA ARG A 172 41.52 12.25 -26.96
C ARG A 172 42.28 10.92 -26.88
N PRO A 173 41.80 9.88 -27.58
CA PRO A 173 42.54 8.62 -27.69
C PRO A 173 43.95 8.87 -28.24
N LYS A 174 44.95 8.11 -27.79
CA LYS A 174 46.36 8.27 -28.23
C LYS A 174 46.54 8.14 -29.75
N ASN A 175 45.61 7.49 -30.44
CA ASN A 175 45.62 7.29 -31.89
C ASN A 175 44.97 8.46 -32.68
N ASP A 176 44.41 9.47 -32.00
CA ASP A 176 43.80 10.63 -32.67
C ASP A 176 44.84 11.73 -32.93
N THR A 177 45.46 11.72 -34.10
CA THR A 177 46.50 12.67 -34.53
C THR A 177 45.95 13.94 -35.19
N ARG A 178 44.62 14.08 -35.31
CA ARG A 178 44.01 15.24 -36.00
C ARG A 178 44.27 16.53 -35.20
N PRO A 179 44.60 17.66 -35.84
CA PRO A 179 44.77 18.93 -35.14
C PRO A 179 43.49 19.34 -34.41
N LYS A 180 43.62 19.91 -33.20
CA LYS A 180 42.47 20.41 -32.44
C LYS A 180 41.93 21.63 -33.18
N PRO A 181 40.61 21.73 -33.47
CA PRO A 181 40.07 22.94 -34.08
C PRO A 181 40.30 24.13 -33.14
N SER A 182 40.84 25.24 -33.65
CA SER A 182 40.87 26.48 -32.87
C SER A 182 39.43 26.97 -32.75
N ARG A 183 39.00 27.27 -31.54
CA ARG A 183 37.68 27.88 -31.32
C ARG A 183 37.78 29.33 -31.79
N ASP A 184 36.89 29.74 -32.69
CA ASP A 184 36.42 31.13 -32.74
C ASP A 184 35.59 31.45 -31.48
#